data_AF-A0A0U5JE43-F1
#
_entry.id   AF-A0A0U5JE43-F1
#
_cell.length_a   1.000
_cell.length_b   1.000
_cell.length_c   1.000
_cell.angle_alpha   90.00
_cell.angle_beta   90.00
_cell.angle_gamma   90.00
#
_symmetry.space_group_name_H-M   'P 1'
#
loop_
_entity.id
_entity.type
_entity.pdbx_description
1 polymer ?
#
loop_
_entity_poly.entity_id
_entity_poly.type
_entity_poly.pdbx_seq_one_letter_code
_entity_poly.pdbx_strand_id
1 'polypeptide(L)'
;MFRVTPTYRIRNWAEYNKALIQRGSITVWVDEKAIKNWFSSYHTCRAGRPATYSDEAILMLLILREVYKRSLRSLQGFAQSLFTAIGLDLPIPSYSQISRRAKSLHKRVGQLTKGKQARHIIFDSTGLKVHGEGEWKVKVHGKSKRRTWRKFHIGIDAETLEIVCCELTT
;
A
#
# COMPACT_ATOMS: atom_id res chain seq x y z
N MET A 1 -24.37 -15.82 44.98
CA MET A 1 -23.18 -16.62 44.64
C MET A 1 -22.31 -15.79 43.70
N PHE A 2 -21.23 -15.17 44.20
CA PHE A 2 -20.40 -14.25 43.41
C PHE A 2 -19.33 -15.06 42.65
N ARG A 3 -19.31 -14.95 41.31
CA ARG A 3 -18.25 -15.51 40.47
C ARG A 3 -16.99 -14.67 40.65
N VAL A 4 -15.96 -15.24 41.29
CA VAL A 4 -14.61 -14.67 41.30
C VAL A 4 -13.97 -14.98 39.96
N THR A 5 -13.67 -13.95 39.16
CA THR A 5 -12.88 -14.10 37.94
C THR A 5 -11.42 -14.35 38.35
N PRO A 6 -10.80 -15.46 37.92
CA PRO A 6 -9.40 -15.71 38.24
C PRO A 6 -8.53 -14.62 37.61
N THR A 7 -7.76 -13.91 38.44
CA THR A 7 -6.76 -12.95 37.99
C THR A 7 -5.58 -13.71 37.39
N TYR A 8 -5.56 -13.81 36.06
CA TYR A 8 -4.46 -14.43 35.33
C TYR A 8 -3.19 -13.59 35.51
N ARG A 9 -2.27 -14.06 36.35
CA ARG A 9 -0.98 -13.41 36.63
C ARG A 9 0.11 -14.13 35.85
N ILE A 10 0.59 -13.53 34.77
CA ILE A 10 1.67 -14.05 33.92
C ILE A 10 2.96 -14.15 34.77
N ARG A 11 3.39 -15.37 35.09
CA ARG A 11 4.64 -15.63 35.86
C ARG A 11 5.86 -15.80 34.97
N ASN A 12 5.69 -16.00 33.66
CA ASN A 12 6.75 -16.22 32.68
C ASN A 12 7.11 -14.94 31.89
N TRP A 13 7.24 -13.81 32.57
CA TRP A 13 7.49 -12.50 31.94
C TRP A 13 8.64 -12.51 30.93
N ALA A 14 9.72 -13.23 31.22
CA ALA A 14 10.86 -13.38 30.31
C ALA A 14 10.50 -14.08 29.00
N GLU A 15 9.71 -15.16 29.05
CA GLU A 15 9.23 -15.87 27.86
C GLU A 15 8.19 -15.06 27.10
N TYR A 16 7.27 -14.41 27.83
CA TYR A 16 6.29 -13.50 27.25
C TYR A 16 6.96 -12.36 26.49
N ASN A 17 8.00 -11.75 27.06
CA ASN A 17 8.76 -10.68 26.42
C ASN A 17 9.56 -11.19 25.20
N LYS A 18 10.18 -12.39 25.28
CA LYS A 18 10.80 -13.04 24.12
C LYS A 18 9.79 -13.26 22.99
N ALA A 19 8.59 -13.72 23.32
CA ALA A 19 7.51 -13.89 22.35
C ALA A 19 7.07 -12.56 21.73
N LEU A 20 7.00 -11.47 22.50
CA LEU A 20 6.71 -10.13 21.98
C LEU A 20 7.80 -9.63 21.01
N ILE A 21 9.08 -9.84 21.35
CA ILE A 21 10.21 -9.52 20.46
C ILE A 21 10.15 -10.36 19.18
N GLN A 22 9.89 -11.67 19.31
CA GLN A 22 9.76 -12.58 18.18
C GLN A 22 8.60 -12.22 17.25
N ARG A 23 7.52 -11.63 17.75
CA ARG A 23 6.43 -11.11 16.89
C ARG A 23 6.89 -9.99 15.95
N GLY A 24 7.94 -9.25 16.33
CA GLY A 24 8.57 -8.24 15.47
C GLY A 24 9.66 -8.80 14.55
N SER A 25 10.04 -10.08 14.71
CA SER A 25 11.02 -10.73 13.86
C SER A 25 10.40 -11.04 12.50
N ILE A 26 10.99 -10.50 11.44
CA ILE A 26 10.49 -10.66 10.08
C ILE A 26 11.32 -11.74 9.39
N THR A 27 10.71 -12.90 9.18
CA THR A 27 11.27 -13.93 8.30
C THR A 27 10.65 -13.77 6.93
N VAL A 28 11.45 -13.38 5.94
CA VAL A 28 11.02 -13.28 4.54
C VAL A 28 11.55 -14.47 3.77
N TRP A 29 10.64 -15.24 3.18
CA TRP A 29 10.97 -16.31 2.25
C TRP A 29 10.44 -15.93 0.87
N VAL A 30 11.27 -16.13 -0.16
CA VAL A 30 10.91 -15.85 -1.55
C VAL A 30 10.79 -17.17 -2.29
N ASP A 31 9.63 -17.43 -2.85
CA ASP A 31 9.37 -18.65 -3.61
C ASP A 31 10.28 -18.75 -4.84
N GLU A 32 10.84 -19.93 -5.10
CA GLU A 32 11.74 -20.16 -6.24
C GLU A 32 11.06 -19.87 -7.59
N LYS A 33 9.75 -20.09 -7.69
CA LYS A 33 8.98 -19.72 -8.88
C LYS A 33 8.90 -18.21 -9.05
N ALA A 34 8.79 -17.46 -7.95
CA ALA A 34 8.79 -15.99 -7.99
C ALA A 34 10.17 -15.44 -8.39
N ILE A 35 11.26 -16.09 -7.97
CA ILE A 35 12.62 -15.77 -8.41
C ILE A 35 12.74 -16.00 -9.93
N LYS A 36 12.30 -17.16 -10.44
CA LYS A 36 12.35 -17.48 -11.87
C LYS A 36 11.48 -16.54 -12.72
N ASN A 37 10.31 -16.15 -12.20
CA ASN A 37 9.36 -15.26 -12.87
C ASN A 37 9.49 -13.79 -12.42
N TRP A 38 10.67 -13.37 -11.97
CA TRP A 38 10.88 -11.99 -11.49
C TRP A 38 10.70 -10.96 -12.61
N PHE A 39 11.18 -11.31 -13.80
CA PHE A 39 11.01 -10.51 -15.01
C PHE A 39 9.75 -10.91 -15.75
N SER A 40 9.15 -9.94 -16.45
CA SER A 40 7.97 -10.25 -17.25
C SER A 40 8.38 -11.02 -18.50
N SER A 41 7.64 -12.09 -18.78
CA SER A 41 7.66 -12.78 -20.09
C SER A 41 6.73 -12.10 -21.12
N TYR A 42 6.05 -11.02 -20.72
CA TYR A 42 5.01 -10.40 -21.54
C TYR A 42 5.62 -9.40 -22.54
N HIS A 43 5.74 -9.84 -23.79
CA HIS A 43 6.08 -8.98 -24.92
C HIS A 43 4.78 -8.47 -25.56
N THR A 44 4.44 -7.20 -25.33
CA THR A 44 3.32 -6.58 -26.06
C THR A 44 3.74 -6.24 -27.48
N CYS A 45 3.04 -6.77 -28.49
CA CYS A 45 3.14 -6.28 -29.88
C CYS A 45 2.51 -4.88 -30.09
N ARG A 46 2.38 -4.07 -29.03
CA ARG A 46 1.82 -2.71 -29.05
C ARG A 46 2.95 -1.72 -28.86
N ALA A 47 2.83 -0.54 -29.50
CA ALA A 47 3.79 0.54 -29.32
C ALA A 47 3.83 1.00 -27.85
N GLY A 48 5.01 0.88 -27.23
CA GLY A 48 5.24 1.23 -25.83
C GLY A 48 6.42 0.45 -25.24
N ARG A 49 6.97 0.94 -24.12
CA ARG A 49 8.06 0.24 -23.42
C ARG A 49 7.48 -1.04 -22.79
N PRO A 50 8.01 -2.24 -23.11
CA PRO A 50 7.53 -3.49 -22.53
C PRO A 50 7.75 -3.49 -21.00
N ALA A 51 6.89 -4.22 -20.30
CA ALA A 51 7.00 -4.41 -18.87
C ALA A 51 8.28 -5.20 -18.56
N THR A 52 9.27 -4.60 -17.88
CA THR A 52 10.50 -5.32 -17.49
C THR A 52 10.25 -6.31 -16.37
N TYR A 53 9.38 -5.97 -15.41
CA TYR A 53 9.09 -6.77 -14.22
C TYR A 53 7.70 -7.39 -14.27
N SER A 54 7.58 -8.60 -13.71
CA SER A 54 6.31 -9.32 -13.58
C SER A 54 5.33 -8.59 -12.68
N ASP A 55 4.05 -8.93 -12.79
CA ASP A 55 3.01 -8.37 -11.91
C ASP A 55 3.27 -8.79 -10.45
N GLU A 56 3.73 -10.02 -10.25
CA GLU A 56 4.05 -10.64 -8.97
C GLU A 56 5.17 -9.89 -8.25
N ALA A 57 6.25 -9.55 -8.95
CA ALA A 57 7.36 -8.78 -8.39
C ALA A 57 6.91 -7.39 -7.91
N ILE A 58 6.08 -6.70 -8.71
CA ILE A 58 5.54 -5.39 -8.32
C ILE A 58 4.56 -5.52 -7.16
N LEU A 59 3.71 -6.55 -7.16
CA LEU A 59 2.72 -6.79 -6.12
C LEU A 59 3.39 -7.06 -4.76
N MET A 60 4.45 -7.86 -4.74
CA MET A 60 5.26 -8.13 -3.55
C MET A 60 5.78 -6.82 -2.92
N LEU A 61 6.33 -5.92 -3.74
CA LEU A 61 6.81 -4.61 -3.27
C LEU A 61 5.67 -3.72 -2.75
N LEU A 62 4.51 -3.74 -3.40
CA LEU A 62 3.34 -3.00 -2.93
C LEU A 62 2.83 -3.54 -1.59
N ILE A 63 2.85 -4.86 -1.38
CA ILE A 63 2.50 -5.46 -0.09
C ILE A 63 3.50 -5.03 0.98
N LEU A 64 4.81 -5.11 0.71
CA LEU A 64 5.84 -4.62 1.64
C LEU A 64 5.63 -3.15 1.99
N ARG A 65 5.25 -2.34 1.00
CA ARG A 65 4.91 -0.93 1.21
C ARG A 65 3.75 -0.77 2.18
N GLU A 66 2.68 -1.53 2.00
CA GLU A 66 1.47 -1.44 2.84
C GLU A 66 1.68 -1.98 4.24
N VAL A 67 2.48 -3.04 4.40
CA VAL A 67 2.80 -3.63 5.70
C VAL A 67 3.70 -2.70 6.51
N TYR A 68 4.76 -2.17 5.90
CA TYR A 68 5.75 -1.32 6.59
C TYR A 68 5.48 0.19 6.48
N LYS A 69 4.34 0.58 5.89
CA LYS A 69 3.90 1.97 5.69
C LYS A 69 5.02 2.88 5.14
N ARG A 70 5.74 2.41 4.11
CA ARG A 70 6.88 3.13 3.52
C ARG A 70 6.48 3.98 2.31
N SER A 71 7.21 5.08 2.08
CA SER A 71 7.13 5.83 0.82
C SER A 71 7.80 5.02 -0.31
N LEU A 72 7.43 5.26 -1.59
CA LEU A 72 7.96 4.46 -2.71
C LEU A 72 9.48 4.53 -2.88
N ARG A 73 10.10 5.68 -2.55
CA ARG A 73 11.56 5.82 -2.59
C ARG A 73 12.23 5.05 -1.44
N SER A 74 11.66 5.15 -0.23
CA SER A 74 12.13 4.39 0.93
C SER A 74 11.95 2.89 0.73
N LEU A 75 10.84 2.47 0.10
CA LEU A 75 10.54 1.09 -0.25
C LEU A 75 11.61 0.49 -1.16
N GLN A 76 12.07 1.23 -2.19
CA GLN A 76 13.12 0.76 -3.09
C GLN A 76 14.39 0.42 -2.31
N GLY A 77 14.87 1.33 -1.45
CA GLY A 77 16.05 1.10 -0.62
C GLY A 77 15.84 -0.01 0.43
N PHE A 78 14.65 -0.06 1.03
CA PHE A 78 14.29 -1.10 1.98
C PHE A 78 14.28 -2.50 1.34
N ALA A 79 13.67 -2.63 0.16
CA ALA A 79 13.65 -3.89 -0.58
C ALA A 79 15.04 -4.31 -1.05
N GLN A 80 15.89 -3.37 -1.47
CA GLN A 80 17.30 -3.63 -1.79
C GLN A 80 18.04 -4.20 -0.57
N SER A 81 17.96 -3.52 0.58
CA SER A 81 18.59 -3.99 1.81
C SER A 81 18.07 -5.36 2.26
N LEU A 82 16.76 -5.61 2.10
CA LEU A 82 16.13 -6.88 2.43
C LEU A 82 16.65 -8.01 1.53
N PHE A 83 16.78 -7.78 0.23
CA PHE A 83 17.26 -8.78 -0.73
C PHE A 83 18.73 -9.10 -0.49
N THR A 84 19.57 -8.08 -0.22
CA THR A 84 20.96 -8.29 0.19
C THR A 84 21.04 -9.13 1.47
N ALA A 85 20.22 -8.84 2.48
CA ALA A 85 20.22 -9.58 3.74
C ALA A 85 19.82 -11.06 3.58
N ILE A 86 18.97 -11.38 2.60
CA ILE A 86 18.53 -12.75 2.28
C ILE A 86 19.51 -13.44 1.31
N GLY A 87 20.49 -12.71 0.75
CA GLY A 87 21.42 -13.24 -0.26
C GLY A 87 20.81 -13.41 -1.65
N LEU A 88 19.76 -12.64 -1.97
CA LEU A 88 19.11 -12.65 -3.28
C LEU A 88 19.70 -11.58 -4.20
N ASP A 89 20.38 -12.01 -5.26
CA ASP A 89 20.87 -11.12 -6.31
C ASP A 89 19.79 -10.88 -7.39
N LEU A 90 18.72 -10.18 -7.00
CA LEU A 90 17.65 -9.77 -7.91
C LEU A 90 17.55 -8.24 -7.96
N PRO A 91 17.48 -7.63 -9.16
CA PRO A 91 17.35 -6.20 -9.27
C PRO A 91 15.95 -5.75 -8.83
N ILE A 92 15.91 -4.69 -8.03
CA ILE A 92 14.66 -4.10 -7.54
C ILE A 92 14.12 -3.06 -8.54
N PRO A 93 12.83 -3.14 -8.90
CA PRO A 93 12.13 -2.09 -9.65
C PRO A 93 12.31 -0.69 -9.04
N SER A 94 12.56 0.30 -9.89
CA SER A 94 12.63 1.69 -9.45
C SER A 94 11.29 2.18 -8.92
N TYR A 95 11.29 3.15 -8.00
CA TYR A 95 10.08 3.76 -7.45
C TYR A 95 9.12 4.28 -8.53
N SER A 96 9.64 4.75 -9.67
CA SER A 96 8.84 5.18 -10.81
C SER A 96 8.17 4.01 -11.55
N GLN A 97 8.83 2.86 -11.68
CA GLN A 97 8.24 1.65 -12.25
C GLN A 97 7.13 1.10 -11.36
N ILE A 98 7.38 1.07 -10.03
CA ILE A 98 6.37 0.67 -9.03
C ILE A 98 5.16 1.60 -9.11
N SER A 99 5.38 2.92 -9.07
CA SER A 99 4.29 3.92 -9.13
C SER A 99 3.38 3.76 -10.35
N ARG A 100 3.97 3.62 -11.54
CA ARG A 100 3.20 3.50 -12.79
C ARG A 100 2.35 2.23 -12.81
N ARG A 101 2.87 1.11 -12.28
CA ARG A 101 2.17 -0.19 -12.23
C ARG A 101 1.22 -0.32 -11.04
N ALA A 102 1.42 0.47 -9.99
CA ALA A 102 0.53 0.49 -8.84
C ALA A 102 -0.91 0.82 -9.25
N LYS A 103 -1.13 1.74 -10.21
CA LYS A 103 -2.48 2.09 -10.67
C LYS A 103 -3.29 0.89 -11.15
N SER A 104 -2.68 -0.06 -11.86
CA SER A 104 -3.36 -1.26 -12.35
C SER A 104 -3.43 -2.37 -11.30
N LEU A 105 -2.41 -2.50 -10.44
CA LEU A 105 -2.26 -3.62 -9.51
C LEU A 105 -2.77 -3.36 -8.09
N HIS A 106 -2.98 -2.10 -7.68
CA HIS A 106 -3.40 -1.76 -6.32
C HIS A 106 -4.77 -2.36 -5.94
N LYS A 107 -5.67 -2.54 -6.92
CA LYS A 107 -6.94 -3.25 -6.69
C LYS A 107 -6.72 -4.70 -6.23
N ARG A 108 -5.69 -5.37 -6.76
CA ARG A 108 -5.31 -6.74 -6.36
C ARG A 108 -4.72 -6.78 -4.95
N VAL A 109 -3.91 -5.78 -4.57
CA VAL A 109 -3.37 -5.67 -3.21
C VAL A 109 -4.50 -5.62 -2.19
N GLY A 110 -5.49 -4.74 -2.41
CA GLY A 110 -6.65 -4.64 -1.53
C GLY A 110 -7.47 -5.92 -1.46
N GLN A 111 -7.60 -6.68 -2.57
CA GLN A 111 -8.30 -7.98 -2.54
C GLN A 111 -7.55 -9.04 -1.72
N LEU A 112 -6.21 -9.00 -1.70
CA LEU A 112 -5.38 -9.97 -0.97
C LEU A 112 -5.33 -9.69 0.53
N THR A 113 -5.49 -8.43 0.95
CA THR A 113 -5.51 -8.05 2.38
C THR A 113 -6.91 -8.03 2.99
N LYS A 114 -7.96 -8.17 2.18
CA LYS A 114 -9.35 -8.12 2.62
C LYS A 114 -9.82 -9.49 3.14
N GLY A 115 -10.14 -9.55 4.43
CA GLY A 115 -10.88 -10.68 5.01
C GLY A 115 -12.25 -10.87 4.35
N LYS A 116 -12.68 -12.12 4.15
CA LYS A 116 -13.96 -12.50 3.52
C LYS A 116 -15.17 -12.32 4.46
N GLN A 117 -15.23 -11.23 5.22
CA GLN A 117 -16.36 -10.96 6.12
C GLN A 117 -17.25 -9.84 5.58
N ALA A 118 -18.52 -9.88 5.97
CA ALA A 118 -19.48 -8.81 5.72
C ALA A 118 -18.97 -7.52 6.37
N ARG A 119 -19.11 -6.39 5.69
CA ARG A 119 -18.56 -5.10 6.12
C ARG A 119 -19.64 -4.07 6.24
N HIS A 120 -19.54 -3.25 7.29
CA HIS A 120 -20.29 -2.02 7.41
C HIS A 120 -19.46 -0.89 6.80
N ILE A 121 -19.96 -0.29 5.72
CA ILE A 121 -19.28 0.81 5.04
C ILE A 121 -19.98 2.12 5.39
N ILE A 122 -19.21 3.06 5.92
CA ILE A 122 -19.63 4.45 6.16
C ILE A 122 -19.29 5.25 4.91
N PHE A 123 -20.29 5.92 4.35
CA PHE A 123 -20.10 6.86 3.25
C PHE A 123 -20.10 8.28 3.77
N ASP A 124 -19.08 9.04 3.39
CA ASP A 124 -19.00 10.47 3.65
C ASP A 124 -18.59 11.21 2.38
N SER A 125 -18.85 12.52 2.34
CA SER A 125 -18.39 13.38 1.25
C SER A 125 -17.91 14.73 1.75
N THR A 126 -16.81 15.21 1.20
CA THR A 126 -16.26 16.53 1.52
C THR A 126 -16.03 17.36 0.26
N GLY A 127 -16.16 18.68 0.40
CA GLY A 127 -15.85 19.64 -0.64
C GLY A 127 -14.35 19.91 -0.69
N LEU A 128 -13.70 19.56 -1.79
CA LEU A 128 -12.30 19.86 -2.04
C LEU A 128 -12.17 21.09 -2.94
N LYS A 129 -11.29 22.01 -2.54
CA LYS A 129 -10.85 23.13 -3.38
C LYS A 129 -9.69 22.68 -4.26
N VAL A 130 -9.86 22.78 -5.57
CA VAL A 130 -8.81 22.42 -6.54
C VAL A 130 -7.80 23.56 -6.62
N HIS A 131 -6.56 23.26 -6.25
CA HIS A 131 -5.44 24.19 -6.35
C HIS A 131 -4.65 23.91 -7.64
N GLY A 132 -4.25 24.94 -8.37
CA GLY A 132 -3.54 24.81 -9.65
C GLY A 132 -3.16 26.15 -10.27
N GLU A 133 -2.87 26.15 -11.58
CA GLU A 133 -2.44 27.33 -12.35
C GLU A 133 -3.32 28.57 -12.08
N GLY A 134 -4.64 28.35 -11.99
CA GLY A 134 -5.61 29.43 -11.73
C GLY A 134 -5.36 30.18 -10.42
N GLU A 135 -4.84 29.54 -9.37
CA GLU A 135 -4.59 30.21 -8.09
C GLU A 135 -3.33 31.07 -8.13
N TRP A 136 -2.24 30.57 -8.73
CA TRP A 136 -1.04 31.34 -8.97
C TRP A 136 -1.32 32.54 -9.88
N LYS A 137 -2.05 32.30 -10.98
CA LYS A 137 -2.41 33.34 -11.95
C LYS A 137 -3.32 34.40 -11.35
N VAL A 138 -4.26 34.02 -10.47
CA VAL A 138 -5.09 34.98 -9.73
C VAL A 138 -4.27 35.80 -8.73
N LYS A 139 -3.26 35.20 -8.09
CA LYS A 139 -2.37 35.90 -7.17
C LYS A 139 -1.45 36.90 -7.88
N VAL A 140 -0.99 36.57 -9.08
CA VAL A 140 -0.02 37.39 -9.84
C VAL A 140 -0.69 38.43 -10.76
N HIS A 141 -1.79 38.07 -11.41
CA HIS A 141 -2.42 38.89 -12.48
C HIS A 141 -3.86 39.32 -12.16
N GLY A 142 -4.37 39.07 -10.95
CA GLY A 142 -5.74 39.40 -10.57
C GLY A 142 -6.78 38.38 -11.08
N LYS A 143 -8.06 38.62 -10.76
CA LYS A 143 -9.16 37.66 -11.01
C LYS A 143 -9.40 37.44 -12.51
N SER A 144 -8.81 36.38 -13.07
CA SER A 144 -9.06 35.95 -14.45
C SER A 144 -9.88 34.64 -14.57
N LYS A 145 -9.86 33.77 -13.55
CA LYS A 145 -10.51 32.45 -13.59
C LYS A 145 -11.17 32.11 -12.24
N ARG A 146 -12.35 31.47 -12.28
CA ARG A 146 -13.13 31.09 -11.08
C ARG A 146 -12.46 29.91 -10.35
N ARG A 147 -12.54 29.91 -9.01
CA ARG A 147 -12.11 28.78 -8.17
C ARG A 147 -12.98 27.55 -8.44
N THR A 148 -12.34 26.40 -8.65
CA THR A 148 -13.02 25.12 -8.87
C THR A 148 -13.09 24.34 -7.56
N TRP A 149 -14.28 23.91 -7.20
CA TRP A 149 -14.53 22.98 -6.09
C TRP A 149 -15.03 21.66 -6.66
N ARG A 150 -14.58 20.54 -6.09
CA ARG A 150 -15.02 19.19 -6.43
C ARG A 150 -15.52 18.50 -5.17
N LYS A 151 -16.58 17.69 -5.28
CA LYS A 151 -16.97 16.81 -4.18
C LYS A 151 -16.17 15.52 -4.25
N PHE A 152 -15.60 15.15 -3.11
CA PHE A 152 -14.90 13.89 -2.91
C PHE A 152 -15.78 12.99 -2.05
N HIS A 153 -16.25 11.89 -2.64
CA HIS A 153 -16.99 10.83 -1.98
C HIS A 153 -16.00 9.77 -1.52
N ILE A 154 -16.15 9.30 -0.29
CA ILE A 154 -15.29 8.26 0.30
C ILE A 154 -16.16 7.23 1.04
N GLY A 155 -15.86 5.96 0.84
CA GLY A 155 -16.43 4.85 1.60
C GLY A 155 -15.36 4.22 2.48
N ILE A 156 -15.60 4.18 3.78
CA ILE A 156 -14.66 3.71 4.80
C ILE A 156 -15.29 2.53 5.54
N ASP A 157 -14.51 1.49 5.80
CA ASP A 157 -14.91 0.38 6.65
C ASP A 157 -15.05 0.82 8.12
N ALA A 158 -16.18 0.57 8.75
CA ALA A 158 -16.47 1.06 10.09
C ALA A 158 -15.56 0.48 11.18
N GLU A 159 -15.05 -0.74 10.99
CA GLU A 159 -14.25 -1.44 11.99
C GLU A 159 -12.75 -1.21 11.79
N THR A 160 -12.29 -1.35 10.55
CA THR A 160 -10.87 -1.28 10.21
C THR A 160 -10.40 0.12 9.83
N LEU A 161 -11.34 1.05 9.58
CA LEU A 161 -11.08 2.39 9.04
C LEU A 161 -10.38 2.39 7.67
N GLU A 162 -10.37 1.24 6.97
CA GLU A 162 -9.83 1.15 5.63
C GLU A 162 -10.71 1.89 4.62
N ILE A 163 -10.09 2.64 3.71
CA ILE A 163 -10.80 3.25 2.59
C ILE A 163 -11.14 2.16 1.57
N VAL A 164 -12.42 1.84 1.44
CA VAL A 164 -12.93 0.79 0.56
C VAL A 164 -13.13 1.29 -0.86
N CYS A 165 -13.61 2.53 -1.00
CA CYS A 165 -13.82 3.20 -2.28
C CYS A 165 -13.68 4.71 -2.14
N CYS A 166 -13.38 5.39 -3.24
CA CYS A 166 -13.43 6.84 -3.32
C CYS A 166 -13.71 7.30 -4.74
N GLU A 167 -14.41 8.42 -4.88
CA GLU A 167 -14.77 9.02 -6.17
C GLU A 167 -14.74 10.55 -6.07
N LEU A 168 -14.34 11.22 -7.16
CA LEU A 168 -14.30 12.67 -7.25
C LEU A 168 -15.22 13.11 -8.38
N THR A 169 -16.14 14.04 -8.11
CA THR A 169 -17.04 14.58 -9.14
C THR A 169 -16.25 15.30 -10.23
N THR A 170 -16.56 15.03 -11.51
CA THR A 170 -15.91 15.62 -12.69
C THR A 170 -16.42 16.98 -13.11
#